data_AF-A0A841KWC9-F1
#
_entry.id   AF-A0A841KWC9-F1
#
_cell.length_a   1.000
_cell.length_b   1.000
_cell.length_c   1.000
_cell.angle_alpha   90.00
_cell.angle_beta   90.00
_cell.angle_gamma   90.00
#
_symmetry.space_group_name_H-M   'P 1'
#
loop_
_entity.id
_entity.type
_entity.pdbx_description
1 polymer ?
#
loop_
_entity_poly.entity_id
_entity_poly.type
_entity_poly.pdbx_seq_one_letter_code
_entity_poly.pdbx_strand_id
1 'polypeptide(L)'
;MEKSKTKVPGFTVIGSFLFVLLVIAIQVGLYIPFEIAMLFPFFNSNPNSMAFLQFAEEFFIYLLVILYLNRYAKKRFSQAITLGGKPSLKTCLHILLLVVGYNLFIDNTLIHLLKDIPPDEYLIDYFEELSVSPIVLILLVVITGPIYEEILYRGIIMKGLLMRNKPWVAVVTSSIIFGFIHLNIHQDLNAFIIGLIL
;
A
#
# COMPACT_ATOMS: atom_id res chain seq x y z
N MET A 1 18.07 24.04 -33.87
CA MET A 1 16.95 24.15 -32.92
C MET A 1 16.46 22.75 -32.58
N GLU A 2 16.97 22.20 -31.49
CA GLU A 2 16.52 20.91 -30.96
C GLU A 2 15.12 21.12 -30.36
N LYS A 3 14.10 20.50 -30.94
CA LYS A 3 12.75 20.51 -30.36
C LYS A 3 12.85 19.83 -28.99
N SER A 4 12.80 20.63 -27.92
CA SER A 4 12.52 20.18 -26.57
C SER A 4 11.35 19.21 -26.63
N LYS A 5 11.63 17.90 -26.51
CA LYS A 5 10.61 16.88 -26.35
C LYS A 5 9.94 17.18 -25.01
N THR A 6 8.82 17.88 -25.04
CA THR A 6 7.98 18.08 -23.87
C THR A 6 7.69 16.70 -23.28
N LYS A 7 8.29 16.39 -22.12
CA LYS A 7 8.07 15.11 -21.44
C LYS A 7 6.59 15.02 -21.11
N VAL A 8 5.84 14.23 -21.88
CA VAL A 8 4.43 13.93 -21.60
C VAL A 8 4.32 13.56 -20.12
N PRO A 9 3.49 14.27 -19.34
CA PRO A 9 3.31 13.96 -17.93
C PRO A 9 2.65 12.59 -17.75
N GLY A 10 2.94 11.94 -16.62
CA GLY A 10 2.45 10.59 -16.32
C GLY A 10 3.48 9.47 -16.42
N PHE A 11 3.03 8.25 -16.11
CA PHE A 11 3.80 7.01 -16.13
C PHE A 11 3.48 6.19 -17.39
N THR A 12 4.50 5.57 -17.99
CA THR A 12 4.25 4.34 -18.76
C THR A 12 3.97 3.20 -17.81
N VAL A 13 3.42 2.09 -18.31
CA VAL A 13 3.31 0.83 -17.55
C VAL A 13 4.67 0.48 -16.91
N ILE A 14 5.72 0.32 -17.72
CA ILE A 14 7.08 0.02 -17.23
C ILE A 14 7.58 1.08 -16.23
N GLY A 15 7.33 2.36 -16.51
CA GLY A 15 7.76 3.45 -15.65
C GLY A 15 7.08 3.43 -14.28
N SER A 16 5.84 2.95 -14.19
CA SER A 16 5.15 2.78 -12.90
C SER A 16 5.75 1.65 -12.06
N PHE A 17 6.12 0.52 -12.67
CA PHE A 17 6.82 -0.56 -11.98
C PHE A 17 8.20 -0.11 -11.47
N LEU A 18 8.99 0.55 -12.33
CA LEU A 18 10.30 1.09 -11.92
C LEU A 18 10.19 2.13 -10.80
N PHE A 19 9.13 2.93 -10.81
CA PHE A 19 8.86 3.89 -9.76
C PHE A 19 8.55 3.20 -8.42
N VAL A 20 7.73 2.14 -8.42
CA VAL A 20 7.42 1.38 -7.21
C VAL A 20 8.66 0.68 -6.67
N LEU A 21 9.49 0.08 -7.52
CA LEU A 21 10.75 -0.52 -7.11
C LEU A 21 11.68 0.50 -6.46
N LEU A 22 11.71 1.74 -6.96
CA LEU A 22 12.46 2.82 -6.31
C LEU A 22 11.88 3.18 -4.94
N VAL A 23 10.55 3.23 -4.79
CA VAL A 23 9.90 3.49 -3.50
C VAL A 23 10.22 2.38 -2.50
N ILE A 24 10.13 1.11 -2.90
CA ILE A 24 10.50 -0.04 -2.07
C ILE A 24 11.98 0.05 -1.67
N ALA A 25 12.87 0.36 -2.61
CA ALA A 25 14.30 0.50 -2.31
C ALA A 25 14.57 1.61 -1.28
N ILE A 26 13.84 2.73 -1.36
CA ILE A 26 13.90 3.80 -0.36
C ILE A 26 13.40 3.32 1.00
N GLN A 27 12.27 2.60 1.05
CA GLN A 27 11.72 2.05 2.30
C GLN A 27 12.69 1.08 2.97
N VAL A 28 13.23 0.11 2.22
CA VAL A 28 14.24 -0.83 2.71
C VAL A 28 15.47 -0.08 3.24
N GLY A 29 15.93 0.95 2.53
CA GLY A 29 17.05 1.78 2.98
C GLY A 29 16.77 2.53 4.29
N LEU A 30 15.53 2.95 4.52
CA LEU A 30 15.10 3.62 5.76
C LEU A 30 14.88 2.63 6.92
N TYR A 31 14.57 1.37 6.63
CA TYR A 31 14.35 0.30 7.60
C TYR A 31 15.67 -0.22 8.22
N ILE A 32 16.75 -0.29 7.42
CA ILE A 32 18.05 -0.85 7.87
C ILE A 32 18.58 -0.25 9.19
N PRO A 33 18.62 1.09 9.39
CA PRO A 33 19.10 1.66 10.66
C PRO A 33 18.28 1.24 11.88
N PHE A 34 16.97 1.01 11.72
CA PHE A 34 16.11 0.56 12.79
C PHE A 34 16.40 -0.90 13.16
N GLU A 35 16.52 -1.78 12.16
CA GLU A 35 16.90 -3.17 12.38
C GLU A 35 18.24 -3.30 13.12
N ILE A 36 19.21 -2.44 12.77
CA ILE A 36 20.50 -2.39 13.48
C ILE A 36 20.30 -1.95 14.94
N ALA A 37 19.38 -1.01 15.21
CA ALA A 37 19.08 -0.57 16.58
C ALA A 37 18.37 -1.66 17.41
N MET A 38 17.53 -2.48 16.77
CA MET A 38 16.80 -3.58 17.43
C MET A 38 17.70 -4.73 17.90
N LEU A 39 18.95 -4.83 17.38
CA LEU A 39 19.95 -5.78 17.87
C LEU A 39 20.41 -5.49 19.31
N PHE A 40 20.17 -4.29 19.83
CA PHE A 40 20.57 -3.92 21.19
C PHE A 40 19.48 -4.32 22.20
N PRO A 41 19.80 -5.10 23.24
CA PRO A 41 18.81 -5.65 24.20
C PRO A 41 17.91 -4.61 24.89
N PHE A 42 18.36 -3.35 24.95
CA PHE A 42 17.57 -2.24 25.47
C PHE A 42 16.23 -2.08 24.73
N PHE A 43 16.24 -2.20 23.40
CA PHE A 43 15.05 -1.99 22.55
C PHE A 43 14.13 -3.22 22.48
N ASN A 44 14.63 -4.42 22.80
CA ASN A 44 13.89 -5.68 22.71
C ASN A 44 13.59 -6.31 24.09
N SER A 45 13.34 -5.47 25.11
CA SER A 45 13.17 -5.94 26.49
C SER A 45 11.70 -6.11 26.91
N ASN A 46 10.76 -5.46 26.23
CA ASN A 46 9.33 -5.50 26.53
C ASN A 46 8.50 -5.64 25.25
N PRO A 47 7.64 -6.67 25.11
CA PRO A 47 6.84 -6.91 23.90
C PRO A 47 5.92 -5.75 23.51
N ASN A 48 5.28 -5.07 24.47
CA ASN A 48 4.43 -3.92 24.16
C ASN A 48 5.26 -2.75 23.62
N SER A 49 6.38 -2.44 24.28
CA SER A 49 7.29 -1.39 23.81
C SER A 49 7.83 -1.68 22.41
N MET A 50 8.15 -2.95 22.12
CA MET A 50 8.57 -3.41 20.80
C MET A 50 7.49 -3.16 19.74
N ALA A 51 6.25 -3.55 19.99
CA ALA A 51 5.12 -3.30 19.08
C ALA A 51 4.93 -1.79 18.81
N PHE A 52 5.02 -0.94 19.84
CA PHE A 52 4.95 0.51 19.65
C PHE A 52 6.13 1.09 18.87
N LEU A 53 7.33 0.54 19.04
CA LEU A 53 8.51 0.95 18.28
C LEU A 53 8.39 0.56 16.80
N GLN A 54 7.99 -0.68 16.51
CA GLN A 54 7.72 -1.15 15.14
C GLN A 54 6.66 -0.28 14.46
N PHE A 55 5.56 0.04 15.16
CA PHE A 55 4.55 0.95 14.63
C PHE A 55 5.09 2.36 14.36
N ALA A 56 5.82 2.93 15.32
CA ALA A 56 6.36 4.28 15.20
C ALA A 56 7.35 4.38 14.03
N GLU A 57 8.14 3.35 13.83
CA GLU A 57 9.04 3.21 12.69
C GLU A 57 8.28 3.17 11.37
N GLU A 58 7.36 2.22 11.20
CA GLU A 58 6.60 2.06 9.95
C GLU A 58 5.84 3.34 9.60
N PHE A 59 5.20 3.95 10.60
CA PHE A 59 4.53 5.25 10.45
C PHE A 59 5.50 6.34 10.00
N PHE A 60 6.70 6.41 10.57
CA PHE A 60 7.70 7.42 10.22
C PHE A 60 8.26 7.22 8.81
N ILE A 61 8.56 5.98 8.43
CA ILE A 61 8.99 5.61 7.06
C ILE A 61 7.91 6.03 6.06
N TYR A 62 6.65 5.67 6.32
CA TYR A 62 5.52 6.02 5.46
C TYR A 62 5.34 7.52 5.34
N LEU A 63 5.45 8.26 6.46
CA LEU A 63 5.38 9.71 6.46
C LEU A 63 6.48 10.33 5.60
N LEU A 64 7.74 9.91 5.76
CA LEU A 64 8.86 10.41 4.96
C LEU A 64 8.67 10.13 3.47
N VAL A 65 8.24 8.92 3.13
CA VAL A 65 7.94 8.52 1.75
C VAL A 65 6.78 9.38 1.19
N ILE A 66 5.67 9.54 1.91
CA ILE A 66 4.54 10.39 1.48
C ILE A 66 4.99 11.84 1.27
N LEU A 67 5.83 12.39 2.16
CA LEU A 67 6.34 13.76 2.02
C LEU A 67 7.22 13.91 0.76
N TYR A 68 8.10 12.94 0.50
CA TYR A 68 8.89 12.88 -0.73
C TYR A 68 8.00 12.78 -1.96
N LEU A 69 7.05 11.84 -1.94
CA LEU A 69 6.12 11.55 -3.02
C LEU A 69 5.20 12.74 -3.34
N ASN A 70 4.71 13.45 -2.34
CA ASN A 70 3.89 14.65 -2.52
C ASN A 70 4.70 15.77 -3.20
N ARG A 71 5.98 15.95 -2.84
CA ARG A 71 6.88 16.89 -3.54
C ARG A 71 7.11 16.46 -4.99
N TYR A 72 7.35 15.17 -5.24
CA TYR A 72 7.50 14.62 -6.59
C TYR A 72 6.22 14.83 -7.42
N ALA A 73 5.05 14.47 -6.89
CA ALA A 73 3.76 14.56 -7.55
C ALA A 73 3.37 16.01 -7.87
N LYS A 74 3.51 16.94 -6.93
CA LYS A 74 3.26 18.38 -7.18
C LYS A 74 4.11 18.92 -8.32
N LYS A 75 5.39 18.53 -8.37
CA LYS A 75 6.31 18.96 -9.43
C LYS A 75 5.98 18.34 -10.79
N ARG A 76 5.48 17.10 -10.81
CA ARG A 76 5.33 16.33 -12.05
C ARG A 76 3.92 16.34 -12.65
N PHE A 77 2.90 16.41 -11.80
CA PHE A 77 1.49 16.29 -12.16
C PHE A 77 0.67 17.55 -11.82
N SER A 78 1.27 18.54 -11.15
CA SER A 78 0.62 19.81 -10.74
C SER A 78 -0.67 19.64 -9.93
N GLN A 79 -0.89 18.45 -9.37
CA GLN A 79 -2.02 18.14 -8.51
C GLN A 79 -1.49 17.68 -7.16
N ALA A 80 -2.09 18.19 -6.09
CA ALA A 80 -1.91 17.64 -4.76
C ALA A 80 -2.77 16.37 -4.60
N ILE A 81 -2.39 15.51 -3.66
CA ILE A 81 -3.30 14.46 -3.18
C ILE A 81 -4.51 15.17 -2.56
N THR A 82 -5.69 14.95 -3.13
CA THR A 82 -6.95 15.55 -2.68
C THR A 82 -7.78 14.48 -2.01
N LEU A 83 -8.21 14.72 -0.77
CA LEU A 83 -9.26 13.92 -0.12
C LEU A 83 -10.61 14.24 -0.78
N GLY A 84 -11.39 13.20 -1.07
CA GLY A 84 -12.71 13.32 -1.71
C GLY A 84 -13.76 14.02 -0.83
N GLY A 85 -14.93 14.28 -1.42
CA GLY A 85 -16.09 14.81 -0.70
C GLY A 85 -16.75 13.77 0.22
N LYS A 86 -17.66 14.23 1.09
CA LYS A 86 -18.40 13.35 2.01
C LYS A 86 -19.28 12.36 1.23
N PRO A 87 -19.27 11.05 1.55
CA PRO A 87 -20.10 10.07 0.86
C PRO A 87 -21.59 10.30 1.15
N SER A 88 -22.44 10.05 0.16
CA SER A 88 -23.90 10.06 0.34
C SER A 88 -24.38 8.76 1.00
N LEU A 89 -25.59 8.74 1.58
CA LEU A 89 -26.18 7.51 2.12
C LEU A 89 -26.24 6.38 1.07
N LYS A 90 -26.59 6.72 -0.18
CA LYS A 90 -26.58 5.76 -1.29
C LYS A 90 -25.18 5.20 -1.50
N THR A 91 -24.15 6.05 -1.49
CA THR A 91 -22.75 5.61 -1.60
C THR A 91 -22.40 4.65 -0.47
N CYS A 92 -22.78 4.95 0.78
CA CYS A 92 -22.56 4.06 1.91
C CYS A 92 -23.25 2.70 1.74
N LEU A 93 -24.49 2.67 1.21
CA LEU A 93 -25.20 1.43 0.94
C LEU A 93 -24.52 0.58 -0.15
N HIS A 94 -24.03 1.19 -1.22
CA HIS A 94 -23.27 0.47 -2.24
C HIS A 94 -21.95 -0.08 -1.68
N ILE A 95 -21.23 0.71 -0.87
CA ILE A 95 -20.02 0.24 -0.19
C ILE A 95 -20.34 -0.94 0.72
N LEU A 96 -21.43 -0.87 1.50
CA LEU A 96 -21.85 -1.99 2.36
C LEU A 96 -22.13 -3.26 1.55
N LEU A 97 -22.87 -3.14 0.44
CA LEU A 97 -23.15 -4.28 -0.45
C LEU A 97 -21.88 -4.85 -1.09
N LEU A 98 -20.95 -3.98 -1.50
CA LEU A 98 -19.65 -4.40 -2.02
C LEU A 98 -18.83 -5.13 -0.96
N VAL A 99 -18.79 -4.62 0.28
CA VAL A 99 -18.09 -5.27 1.39
C VAL A 99 -18.71 -6.63 1.68
N VAL A 100 -20.03 -6.75 1.78
CA VAL A 100 -20.70 -8.03 2.02
C VAL A 100 -20.43 -9.00 0.87
N GLY A 101 -20.62 -8.57 -0.39
CA GLY A 101 -20.35 -9.40 -1.56
C GLY A 101 -18.89 -9.83 -1.66
N TYR A 102 -17.97 -8.94 -1.30
CA TYR A 102 -16.54 -9.22 -1.25
C TYR A 102 -16.22 -10.30 -0.20
N ASN A 103 -16.71 -10.16 1.03
CA ASN A 103 -16.49 -11.17 2.07
C ASN A 103 -17.04 -12.55 1.65
N LEU A 104 -18.24 -12.58 1.07
CA LEU A 104 -18.81 -13.83 0.54
C LEU A 104 -17.94 -14.45 -0.57
N PHE A 105 -17.40 -13.61 -1.46
CA PHE A 105 -16.48 -14.07 -2.51
C PHE A 105 -15.19 -14.65 -1.92
N ILE A 106 -14.62 -14.01 -0.89
CA ILE A 106 -13.41 -14.50 -0.21
C ILE A 106 -13.67 -15.87 0.43
N ASP A 107 -14.72 -15.98 1.23
CA ASP A 107 -15.06 -17.20 1.98
C ASP A 107 -15.33 -18.38 1.04
N ASN A 108 -16.06 -18.15 -0.05
CA ASN A 108 -16.54 -19.22 -0.93
C ASN A 108 -15.66 -19.47 -2.15
N THR A 109 -14.70 -18.59 -2.45
CA THR A 109 -13.83 -18.72 -3.64
C THR A 109 -12.37 -18.60 -3.28
N LEU A 110 -11.93 -17.46 -2.74
CA LEU A 110 -10.51 -17.18 -2.62
C LEU A 110 -9.82 -18.12 -1.62
N ILE A 111 -10.41 -18.32 -0.44
CA ILE A 111 -9.86 -19.25 0.57
C ILE A 111 -9.75 -20.67 0.00
N HIS A 112 -10.74 -21.10 -0.77
CA HIS A 112 -10.76 -22.44 -1.37
C HIS A 112 -9.71 -22.60 -2.47
N LEU A 113 -9.43 -21.54 -3.23
CA LEU A 113 -8.39 -21.51 -4.26
C LEU A 113 -6.98 -21.59 -3.65
N LEU A 114 -6.79 -21.00 -2.47
CA LEU A 114 -5.49 -20.89 -1.81
C LEU A 114 -5.25 -21.97 -0.74
N LYS A 115 -6.21 -22.86 -0.49
CA LYS A 115 -6.18 -23.84 0.61
C LYS A 115 -4.92 -24.74 0.65
N ASP A 116 -4.34 -25.03 -0.51
CA ASP A 116 -3.20 -25.94 -0.66
C ASP A 116 -1.86 -25.18 -0.64
N ILE A 117 -1.91 -23.85 -0.57
CA ILE A 117 -0.74 -22.99 -0.46
C ILE A 117 -0.50 -22.74 1.03
N PRO A 118 0.68 -23.11 1.57
CA PRO A 118 0.97 -22.85 2.97
C PRO A 118 0.96 -21.35 3.26
N PRO A 119 0.52 -20.94 4.46
CA PRO A 119 0.69 -19.57 4.89
C PRO A 119 2.18 -19.26 5.10
N ASP A 120 2.51 -17.98 5.09
CA ASP A 120 3.85 -17.51 5.39
C ASP A 120 4.03 -17.43 6.92
N GLU A 121 4.85 -18.32 7.48
CA GLU A 121 5.11 -18.41 8.91
C GLU A 121 5.70 -17.09 9.47
N TYR A 122 6.54 -16.41 8.70
CA TYR A 122 7.11 -15.12 9.12
C TYR A 122 6.04 -14.05 9.30
N LEU A 123 5.04 -14.02 8.40
CA LEU A 123 3.93 -13.09 8.53
C LEU A 123 3.01 -13.45 9.70
N ILE A 124 2.78 -14.75 9.95
CA ILE A 124 2.01 -15.19 11.12
C ILE A 124 2.68 -14.68 12.39
N ASP A 125 3.97 -14.96 12.56
CA ASP A 125 4.74 -14.54 13.73
C ASP A 125 4.73 -13.02 13.89
N TYR A 126 4.92 -12.27 12.80
CA TYR A 126 4.86 -10.81 12.79
C TYR A 126 3.48 -10.28 13.24
N PHE A 127 2.39 -10.86 12.75
CA PHE A 127 1.05 -10.46 13.19
C PHE A 127 0.76 -10.87 14.64
N GLU A 128 1.28 -12.00 15.12
CA GLU A 128 1.18 -12.42 16.52
C GLU A 128 1.92 -11.44 17.45
N GLU A 129 3.13 -11.01 17.08
CA GLU A 129 3.89 -9.99 17.82
C GLU A 129 3.14 -8.66 17.90
N LEU A 130 2.59 -8.17 16.78
CA LEU A 130 1.79 -6.94 16.76
C LEU A 130 0.50 -7.08 17.57
N SER A 131 -0.10 -8.28 17.59
CA SER A 131 -1.35 -8.56 18.30
C SER A 131 -1.22 -8.49 19.82
N VAL A 132 0.00 -8.50 20.36
CA VAL A 132 0.26 -8.19 21.78
C VAL A 132 -0.33 -6.83 22.17
N SER A 133 -0.39 -5.88 21.23
CA SER A 133 -1.02 -4.58 21.41
C SER A 133 -2.12 -4.37 20.35
N PRO A 134 -3.40 -4.65 20.67
CA PRO A 134 -4.52 -4.45 19.74
C PRO A 134 -4.63 -3.02 19.19
N ILE A 135 -4.25 -2.02 19.98
CA ILE A 135 -4.20 -0.62 19.54
C ILE A 135 -3.17 -0.43 18.43
N VAL A 136 -1.96 -0.99 18.59
CA VAL A 136 -0.92 -0.93 17.57
C VAL A 136 -1.40 -1.61 16.30
N LEU A 137 -1.98 -2.80 16.41
CA LEU A 137 -2.51 -3.54 15.26
C LEU A 137 -3.57 -2.72 14.49
N ILE A 138 -4.52 -2.10 15.19
CA ILE A 138 -5.54 -1.23 14.57
C ILE A 138 -4.89 -0.02 13.90
N LEU A 139 -3.99 0.68 14.58
CA LEU A 139 -3.33 1.86 14.04
C LEU A 139 -2.52 1.52 12.79
N LEU A 140 -1.85 0.37 12.77
CA LEU A 140 -1.03 -0.05 11.64
C LEU A 140 -1.88 -0.55 10.47
N VAL A 141 -2.70 -1.58 10.69
CA VAL A 141 -3.36 -2.34 9.63
C VAL A 141 -4.64 -1.67 9.13
N VAL A 142 -5.36 -0.95 9.99
CA VAL A 142 -6.65 -0.34 9.64
C VAL A 142 -6.51 1.13 9.22
N ILE A 143 -5.47 1.81 9.71
CA ILE A 143 -5.31 3.25 9.51
C ILE A 143 -4.07 3.56 8.67
N THR A 144 -2.87 3.30 9.19
CA THR A 144 -1.61 3.74 8.57
C THR A 144 -1.37 3.08 7.23
N GLY A 145 -1.49 1.75 7.14
CA GLY A 145 -1.36 0.96 5.90
C GLY A 145 -2.33 1.44 4.82
N PRO A 146 -3.66 1.38 5.05
CA PRO A 146 -4.65 1.79 4.05
C PRO A 146 -4.51 3.25 3.59
N ILE A 147 -4.15 4.18 4.49
CA ILE A 147 -3.89 5.58 4.10
C ILE A 147 -2.67 5.66 3.18
N TYR A 148 -1.59 4.96 3.52
CA TYR A 148 -0.38 4.94 2.70
C TYR A 148 -0.63 4.33 1.32
N GLU A 149 -1.32 3.19 1.27
CA GLU A 149 -1.68 2.48 0.06
C GLU A 149 -2.54 3.34 -0.88
N GLU A 150 -3.57 3.99 -0.36
CA GLU A 150 -4.42 4.88 -1.16
C GLU A 150 -3.65 6.07 -1.71
N ILE A 151 -2.74 6.65 -0.93
CA ILE A 151 -1.88 7.75 -1.39
C ILE A 151 -0.95 7.30 -2.51
N LEU A 152 -0.24 6.18 -2.33
CA LEU A 152 0.76 5.71 -3.27
C LEU A 152 0.11 5.14 -4.53
N TYR A 153 -0.77 4.16 -4.39
CA TYR A 153 -1.31 3.38 -5.51
C TYR A 153 -2.41 4.15 -6.24
N ARG A 154 -3.43 4.68 -5.54
CA ARG A 154 -4.53 5.42 -6.19
C ARG A 154 -4.21 6.90 -6.39
N GLY A 155 -3.51 7.52 -5.45
CA GLY A 155 -3.17 8.94 -5.50
C GLY A 155 -2.09 9.27 -6.53
N ILE A 156 -1.02 8.47 -6.62
CA ILE A 156 0.16 8.81 -7.42
C ILE A 156 0.29 7.91 -8.64
N ILE A 157 0.30 6.59 -8.45
CA ILE A 157 0.56 5.62 -9.52
C ILE A 157 -0.60 5.61 -10.51
N MET A 158 -1.83 5.39 -10.04
CA MET A 158 -3.04 5.39 -10.87
C MET A 158 -3.21 6.71 -11.61
N LYS A 159 -3.15 7.85 -10.89
CA LYS A 159 -3.27 9.18 -11.53
C LYS A 159 -2.17 9.39 -12.58
N GLY A 160 -0.93 9.04 -12.26
CA GLY A 160 0.17 9.14 -13.21
C GLY A 160 -0.03 8.24 -14.44
N LEU A 161 -0.57 7.03 -14.27
CA LEU A 161 -0.92 6.14 -15.38
C LEU A 161 -2.08 6.71 -16.23
N LEU A 162 -3.11 7.29 -15.61
CA LEU A 162 -4.26 7.90 -16.30
C LEU A 162 -3.86 9.06 -17.21
N MET A 163 -2.76 9.76 -16.92
CA MET A 163 -2.28 10.87 -17.76
C MET A 163 -1.70 10.42 -19.11
N ARG A 164 -1.33 9.14 -19.25
CA ARG A 164 -0.63 8.62 -20.44
C ARG A 164 -1.25 7.36 -21.05
N ASN A 165 -2.15 6.69 -20.34
CA ASN A 165 -2.72 5.41 -20.74
C ASN A 165 -4.25 5.46 -20.71
N LYS A 166 -4.89 4.45 -21.30
CA LYS A 166 -6.34 4.30 -21.23
C LYS A 166 -6.77 4.01 -19.78
N PRO A 167 -7.99 4.40 -19.35
CA PRO A 167 -8.46 4.17 -17.99
C PRO A 167 -8.32 2.72 -17.51
N TRP A 168 -8.71 1.74 -18.32
CA TRP A 168 -8.60 0.33 -17.95
C TRP A 168 -7.14 -0.13 -17.77
N VAL A 169 -6.20 0.44 -18.54
CA VAL A 169 -4.76 0.12 -18.39
C VAL A 169 -4.25 0.66 -17.07
N ALA A 170 -4.65 1.88 -16.70
CA ALA A 170 -4.27 2.47 -15.43
C ALA A 170 -4.81 1.63 -14.26
N VAL A 171 -6.09 1.24 -14.31
CA VAL A 171 -6.73 0.40 -13.29
C VAL A 171 -5.98 -0.91 -13.14
N VAL A 172 -5.95 -1.74 -14.19
CA VAL A 172 -5.32 -3.06 -14.13
C VAL A 172 -3.84 -2.98 -13.72
N THR A 173 -3.07 -2.04 -14.26
CA THR A 173 -1.64 -1.91 -13.91
C THR A 173 -1.46 -1.51 -12.45
N SER A 174 -2.26 -0.57 -11.94
CA SER A 174 -2.18 -0.16 -10.54
C SER A 174 -2.64 -1.26 -9.59
N SER A 175 -3.65 -2.05 -9.96
CA SER A 175 -4.11 -3.20 -9.15
C SER A 175 -3.05 -4.30 -9.12
N ILE A 176 -2.41 -4.59 -10.26
CA ILE A 176 -1.29 -5.56 -10.35
C ILE A 176 -0.15 -5.14 -9.43
N ILE A 177 0.26 -3.88 -9.50
CA ILE A 177 1.29 -3.32 -8.62
C ILE A 177 0.86 -3.45 -7.16
N PHE A 178 -0.38 -3.09 -6.84
CA PHE A 178 -0.89 -3.16 -5.47
C PHE A 178 -0.94 -4.59 -4.91
N GLY A 179 -1.24 -5.58 -5.75
CA GLY A 179 -1.17 -6.99 -5.37
C GLY A 179 0.26 -7.40 -5.03
N PHE A 180 1.15 -7.37 -6.01
CA PHE A 180 2.47 -8.02 -5.93
C PHE A 180 3.49 -7.42 -4.95
N ILE A 181 3.20 -6.26 -4.35
CA ILE A 181 4.12 -5.62 -3.40
C ILE A 181 4.13 -6.28 -2.02
N HIS A 182 3.13 -7.10 -1.69
CA HIS A 182 3.04 -7.76 -0.40
C HIS A 182 3.93 -9.00 -0.31
N LEU A 183 4.40 -9.50 -1.47
CA LEU A 183 5.29 -10.66 -1.57
C LEU A 183 4.73 -11.90 -0.87
N ASN A 184 3.41 -11.99 -0.78
CA ASN A 184 2.70 -13.07 -0.13
C ASN A 184 1.50 -13.44 -0.98
N ILE A 185 1.48 -14.64 -1.54
CA ILE A 185 0.46 -15.03 -2.52
C ILE A 185 -0.99 -14.94 -2.00
N HIS A 186 -1.20 -15.13 -0.69
CA HIS A 186 -2.52 -14.97 -0.08
C HIS A 186 -2.96 -13.51 -0.08
N GLN A 187 -2.06 -12.59 0.28
CA GLN A 187 -2.30 -11.16 0.25
C GLN A 187 -2.30 -10.60 -1.18
N ASP A 188 -1.39 -11.03 -2.05
CA ASP A 188 -1.19 -10.52 -3.41
C ASP A 188 -2.48 -10.66 -4.24
N LEU A 189 -3.11 -11.84 -4.20
CA LEU A 189 -4.33 -12.09 -4.95
C LEU A 189 -5.53 -11.33 -4.37
N ASN A 190 -5.63 -11.28 -3.03
CA ASN A 190 -6.65 -10.51 -2.32
C ASN A 190 -6.54 -9.01 -2.65
N ALA A 191 -5.35 -8.43 -2.50
CA ALA A 191 -5.06 -7.03 -2.77
C ALA A 191 -5.23 -6.68 -4.25
N PHE A 192 -4.85 -7.56 -5.19
CA PHE A 192 -5.12 -7.37 -6.62
C PHE A 192 -6.63 -7.20 -6.89
N ILE A 193 -7.46 -8.08 -6.33
CA ILE A 193 -8.92 -8.05 -6.53
C ILE A 193 -9.54 -6.80 -5.92
N ILE A 194 -9.19 -6.46 -4.67
CA ILE A 194 -9.60 -5.18 -4.04
C ILE A 194 -9.18 -4.02 -4.92
N GLY A 195 -7.97 -4.09 -5.47
CA GLY A 195 -7.43 -3.04 -6.29
C GLY A 195 -8.15 -2.84 -7.63
N LEU A 196 -8.88 -3.83 -8.12
CA LEU A 196 -9.75 -3.69 -9.29
C LEU A 196 -11.11 -3.04 -8.93
N ILE A 197 -11.53 -3.17 -7.68
CA ILE A 197 -12.82 -2.66 -7.18
C ILE A 197 -12.72 -1.19 -6.77
N LEU A 198 -11.59 -0.78 -6.17
CA LEU A 198 -11.29 0.58 -5.69
C LEU A 198 -10.84 1.53 -6.81
#